data_AF-A0A1J5T6W9-F1
#
_entry.id   AF-A0A1J5T6W9-F1
#
_cell.length_a   1.000
_cell.length_b   1.000
_cell.length_c   1.000
_cell.angle_alpha   90.00
_cell.angle_beta   90.00
_cell.angle_gamma   90.00
#
_symmetry.space_group_name_H-M   'P 1'
#
loop_
_entity.id
_entity.type
_entity.pdbx_description
1 polymer ?
#
loop_
_entity_poly.entity_id
_entity_poly.type
_entity_poly.pdbx_seq_one_letter_code
_entity_poly.pdbx_strand_id
1 'polypeptide(L)'
;MGIVEDIHQRKDFRSQHHKVHVNILYSSSWILEKVKEFLENEEITPQQYNILRILKGSRPVPISTLQIRERMLDKMSDTSRLVDRLVKKGLVEKNINQIDKRLVDVSISEKGLEVLDRLDERNSELDSITKRLTIAEALLMNELLDKMRGTI
;
A
#
# COMPACT_ATOMS: atom_id res chain seq x y z
N MET A 1 -23.84 -15.57 4.50
CA MET A 1 -23.00 -14.46 4.02
C MET A 1 -21.70 -14.41 4.81
N GLY A 2 -20.55 -14.31 4.15
CA GLY A 2 -19.21 -14.27 4.75
C GLY A 2 -18.25 -15.25 4.10
N ILE A 3 -16.98 -15.26 4.55
CA ILE A 3 -15.85 -15.90 3.87
C ILE A 3 -16.07 -17.35 3.37
N VAL A 4 -16.93 -18.15 4.01
CA VAL A 4 -17.28 -19.51 3.56
C VAL A 4 -17.97 -19.48 2.19
N GLU A 5 -18.92 -18.57 2.00
CA GLU A 5 -19.65 -18.40 0.74
C GLU A 5 -18.77 -17.73 -0.32
N ASP A 6 -18.01 -16.71 0.08
CA ASP A 6 -17.18 -15.90 -0.83
C ASP A 6 -16.10 -16.72 -1.55
N ILE A 7 -15.58 -17.78 -0.91
CA ILE A 7 -14.59 -18.70 -1.51
C ILE A 7 -15.19 -20.05 -1.92
N HIS A 8 -16.52 -20.20 -1.86
CA HIS A 8 -17.24 -21.44 -2.14
C HIS A 8 -16.70 -22.66 -1.37
N GLN A 9 -16.34 -22.44 -0.10
CA GLN A 9 -15.75 -23.47 0.75
C GLN A 9 -16.78 -24.56 1.06
N ARG A 10 -16.42 -25.83 0.80
CA ARG A 10 -17.31 -27.00 1.01
C ARG A 10 -17.11 -27.72 2.33
N LYS A 11 -15.92 -27.63 2.92
CA LYS A 11 -15.57 -28.25 4.20
C LYS A 11 -15.33 -27.19 5.25
N ASP A 12 -15.73 -27.46 6.48
CA ASP A 12 -15.51 -26.52 7.59
C ASP A 12 -14.03 -26.20 7.79
N PHE A 13 -13.76 -24.97 8.23
CA PHE A 13 -12.42 -24.60 8.65
C PHE A 13 -12.01 -25.43 9.88
N ARG A 14 -10.79 -25.98 9.85
CA ARG A 14 -10.22 -26.74 10.98
C ARG A 14 -10.28 -26.03 12.35
N SER A 15 -10.32 -24.71 12.37
CA SER A 15 -10.45 -23.88 13.58
C SER A 15 -10.80 -22.44 13.22
N GLN A 16 -11.21 -21.64 14.22
CA GLN A 16 -11.40 -20.19 14.06
C GLN A 16 -10.10 -19.47 13.66
N HIS A 17 -8.93 -19.96 14.12
CA HIS A 17 -7.63 -19.42 13.69
C HIS A 17 -7.35 -19.67 12.20
N HIS A 18 -7.75 -20.82 11.67
CA HIS A 18 -7.64 -21.05 10.23
C HIS A 18 -8.59 -20.13 9.44
N LYS A 19 -9.82 -19.97 9.92
CA LYS A 19 -10.81 -19.08 9.30
C LYS A 19 -10.32 -17.63 9.27
N VAL A 20 -9.79 -17.10 10.39
CA VAL A 20 -9.31 -15.71 10.45
C VAL A 20 -8.12 -15.48 9.51
N HIS A 21 -7.19 -16.42 9.43
CA HIS A 21 -6.06 -16.34 8.49
C HIS A 21 -6.54 -16.22 7.05
N VAL A 22 -7.45 -17.11 6.61
CA VAL A 22 -8.00 -17.08 5.25
C VAL A 22 -8.80 -15.80 5.00
N ASN A 23 -9.61 -15.38 5.97
CA ASN A 23 -10.43 -14.19 5.85
C ASN A 23 -9.59 -12.90 5.70
N ILE A 24 -8.47 -12.80 6.42
CA ILE A 24 -7.53 -11.68 6.29
C ILE A 24 -6.88 -11.67 4.91
N LEU A 25 -6.42 -12.82 4.41
CA LEU A 25 -5.81 -12.90 3.08
C LEU A 25 -6.81 -12.51 1.98
N TYR A 26 -8.02 -13.07 2.04
CA TYR A 26 -9.08 -12.74 1.08
C TYR A 26 -9.45 -11.26 1.12
N SER A 27 -9.67 -10.72 2.32
CA SER A 27 -10.03 -9.31 2.50
C SER A 27 -8.91 -8.37 2.05
N SER A 28 -7.65 -8.74 2.26
CA SER A 28 -6.48 -7.99 1.77
C SER A 28 -6.44 -7.94 0.24
N SER A 29 -6.64 -9.08 -0.42
CA SER A 29 -6.73 -9.15 -1.89
C SER A 29 -7.89 -8.31 -2.42
N TRP A 30 -9.07 -8.41 -1.81
CA TRP A 30 -10.24 -7.62 -2.17
C TRP A 30 -10.01 -6.10 -2.01
N ILE A 31 -9.40 -5.65 -0.90
CA ILE A 31 -9.02 -4.24 -0.70
C ILE A 31 -8.03 -3.80 -1.79
N LEU A 32 -7.02 -4.61 -2.09
CA LEU A 32 -6.03 -4.29 -3.12
C LEU A 32 -6.65 -4.15 -4.52
N GLU A 33 -7.66 -4.96 -4.85
CA GLU A 33 -8.42 -4.82 -6.09
C GLU A 33 -9.18 -3.49 -6.13
N LYS A 34 -9.83 -3.08 -5.04
CA LYS A 34 -10.52 -1.78 -4.95
C LYS A 34 -9.57 -0.59 -5.02
N VAL A 35 -8.40 -0.68 -4.37
CA VAL A 35 -7.35 0.35 -4.52
C VAL A 35 -6.84 0.38 -5.95
N LYS A 36 -6.69 -0.76 -6.61
CA LYS A 36 -6.27 -0.81 -8.02
C LYS A 36 -7.30 -0.12 -8.91
N GLU A 37 -8.59 -0.46 -8.81
CA GLU A 37 -9.69 0.20 -9.54
C GLU A 37 -9.65 1.72 -9.36
N PHE A 38 -9.46 2.19 -8.13
CA PHE A 38 -9.36 3.63 -7.83
C PHE A 38 -8.20 4.33 -8.55
N LEU A 39 -7.06 3.64 -8.70
CA LEU A 39 -5.83 4.18 -9.28
C LEU A 39 -5.76 4.06 -10.82
N GLU A 40 -6.71 3.40 -11.48
CA GLU A 40 -6.65 3.11 -12.92
C GLU A 40 -6.46 4.39 -13.76
N ASN A 41 -7.13 5.47 -13.41
CA ASN A 41 -7.08 6.75 -14.13
C ASN A 41 -5.71 7.45 -14.06
N GLU A 42 -4.90 7.15 -13.05
CA GLU A 42 -3.55 7.73 -12.89
C GLU A 42 -2.47 6.80 -13.47
N GLU A 43 -2.86 5.66 -14.06
CA GLU A 43 -1.98 4.64 -14.63
C GLU A 43 -0.86 4.17 -13.67
N ILE A 44 -1.11 4.13 -12.37
CA ILE A 44 -0.16 3.65 -11.37
C ILE A 44 -0.70 2.44 -10.63
N THR A 45 0.20 1.52 -10.25
CA THR A 45 -0.19 0.36 -9.43
C THR A 45 -0.26 0.74 -7.94
N PRO A 46 -0.95 -0.06 -7.09
CA PRO A 46 -0.96 0.16 -5.64
C PRO A 46 0.45 0.22 -5.02
N GLN A 47 1.41 -0.59 -5.52
CA GLN A 47 2.80 -0.54 -5.06
C GLN A 47 3.51 0.76 -5.47
N GLN A 48 3.24 1.25 -6.68
CA GLN A 48 3.77 2.52 -7.16
C GLN A 48 3.20 3.70 -6.36
N TYR A 49 1.89 3.68 -6.11
CA TYR A 49 1.22 4.65 -5.24
C TYR A 49 1.82 4.64 -3.82
N ASN A 50 2.08 3.47 -3.25
CA ASN A 50 2.75 3.36 -1.95
C ASN A 50 4.13 4.01 -1.94
N ILE A 51 4.95 3.80 -2.99
CA ILE A 51 6.26 4.46 -3.11
C ILE A 51 6.10 5.99 -3.16
N LEU A 52 5.16 6.50 -3.95
CA LEU A 52 4.90 7.94 -4.02
C LEU A 52 4.49 8.50 -2.64
N ARG A 53 3.62 7.80 -1.90
CA ARG A 53 3.22 8.20 -0.53
C ARG A 53 4.40 8.20 0.45
N ILE A 54 5.27 7.19 0.38
CA ILE A 54 6.50 7.10 1.19
C ILE A 54 7.43 8.28 0.88
N LEU A 55 7.62 8.61 -0.39
CA LEU A 55 8.47 9.72 -0.83
C LEU A 55 7.87 11.09 -0.48
N LYS A 56 6.54 11.29 -0.60
CA LYS A 56 5.85 12.51 -0.13
C LYS A 56 6.10 12.73 1.36
N GLY A 57 6.04 11.67 2.17
CA GLY A 57 6.31 11.72 3.61
C GLY A 57 7.79 11.86 4.00
N SER A 58 8.74 11.60 3.11
CA SER A 58 10.17 11.80 3.38
C SER A 58 10.67 13.20 3.00
N ARG A 59 9.87 13.99 2.27
CA ARG A 59 10.26 15.35 1.86
C ARG A 59 10.66 16.22 3.07
N PRO A 60 11.66 17.11 2.90
CA PRO A 60 12.45 17.35 1.68
C PRO A 60 13.64 16.39 1.50
N VAL A 61 13.79 15.38 2.38
CA VAL A 61 14.94 14.50 2.42
C VAL A 61 14.74 13.34 1.43
N PRO A 62 15.61 13.19 0.41
CA PRO A 62 15.53 12.04 -0.48
C PRO A 62 16.00 10.78 0.26
N ILE A 63 15.49 9.63 -0.14
CA ILE A 63 15.78 8.35 0.53
C ILE A 63 16.23 7.29 -0.47
N SER A 64 17.05 6.35 0.01
CA SER A 64 17.51 5.24 -0.79
C SER A 64 16.39 4.24 -1.11
N THR A 65 16.60 3.44 -2.16
CA THR A 65 15.69 2.31 -2.49
C THR A 65 15.56 1.29 -1.35
N LEU A 66 16.60 1.13 -0.53
CA LEU A 66 16.57 0.30 0.67
C LEU A 66 15.58 0.84 1.71
N GLN A 67 15.65 2.14 2.01
CA GLN A 67 14.75 2.79 2.96
C GLN A 67 13.29 2.80 2.45
N ILE A 68 13.09 2.94 1.13
CA ILE A 68 11.76 2.78 0.54
C ILE A 68 11.23 1.37 0.81
N ARG A 69 12.04 0.33 0.52
CA ARG A 69 11.67 -1.08 0.71
C ARG A 69 11.28 -1.39 2.16
N GLU A 70 11.98 -0.82 3.14
CA GLU A 70 11.68 -1.02 4.57
C GLU A 70 10.28 -0.52 4.97
N ARG A 71 9.79 0.52 4.27
CA ARG A 71 8.48 1.14 4.49
C ARG A 71 7.38 0.60 3.58
N MET A 72 7.71 -0.26 2.62
CA MET A 72 6.72 -0.85 1.72
C MET A 72 5.73 -1.73 2.50
N LEU A 73 4.44 -1.63 2.15
CA LEU A 73 3.41 -2.54 2.66
C LEU A 73 3.72 -3.99 2.28
N ASP A 74 4.19 -4.20 1.05
CA ASP A 74 4.73 -5.48 0.58
C ASP A 74 6.26 -5.37 0.36
N LYS A 75 7.01 -5.96 1.31
CA LYS A 75 8.48 -5.98 1.33
C LYS A 75 9.09 -6.94 0.30
N MET A 76 8.31 -7.85 -0.29
CA MET A 76 8.79 -8.77 -1.34
C MET A 76 8.83 -8.12 -2.73
N SER A 77 8.33 -6.89 -2.86
CA SER A 77 8.33 -6.16 -4.12
C SER A 77 9.75 -5.75 -4.57
N ASP A 78 10.02 -5.87 -5.88
CA ASP A 78 11.26 -5.33 -6.46
C ASP A 78 11.18 -3.80 -6.51
N THR A 79 11.58 -3.18 -5.40
CA THR A 79 11.53 -1.74 -5.21
C THR A 79 12.37 -1.01 -6.26
N SER A 80 13.52 -1.56 -6.66
CA SER A 80 14.38 -0.93 -7.67
C SER A 80 13.67 -0.84 -9.02
N ARG A 81 13.09 -1.95 -9.50
CA ARG A 81 12.33 -1.98 -10.76
C ARG A 81 11.08 -1.09 -10.69
N LEU A 82 10.41 -1.00 -9.54
CA LEU A 82 9.26 -0.11 -9.37
C LEU A 82 9.65 1.36 -9.47
N VAL A 83 10.76 1.76 -8.83
CA VAL A 83 11.29 3.12 -8.93
C VAL A 83 11.71 3.43 -10.37
N ASP A 84 12.39 2.51 -11.07
CA ASP A 84 12.75 2.72 -12.49
C ASP A 84 11.52 2.98 -13.37
N ARG A 85 10.41 2.27 -13.13
CA ARG A 85 9.15 2.52 -13.85
C ARG A 85 8.56 3.89 -13.52
N LEU A 86 8.65 4.34 -12.26
CA LEU A 86 8.19 5.66 -11.85
C LEU A 86 9.06 6.78 -12.46
N VAL A 87 10.37 6.57 -12.58
CA VAL A 87 11.29 7.50 -13.27
C VAL A 87 10.89 7.63 -14.74
N LYS A 88 10.61 6.50 -15.42
CA LYS A 88 10.13 6.52 -16.81
C LYS A 88 8.80 7.27 -16.97
N LYS A 89 7.93 7.26 -15.95
CA LYS A 89 6.67 8.04 -15.93
C LYS A 89 6.88 9.52 -15.55
N GLY A 90 8.09 9.90 -15.11
CA GLY A 90 8.42 11.24 -14.62
C GLY A 90 7.83 11.57 -13.25
N LEU A 91 7.45 10.56 -12.46
CA LEU A 91 6.79 10.74 -11.15
C LEU A 91 7.78 10.76 -9.97
N VAL A 92 9.01 10.30 -10.21
CA VAL A 92 10.11 10.33 -9.23
C VAL A 92 11.41 10.65 -9.95
N GLU A 93 12.38 11.14 -9.19
CA GLU A 93 13.72 11.48 -9.65
C GLU A 93 14.75 10.64 -8.90
N LYS A 94 15.83 10.29 -9.60
CA LYS A 94 16.99 9.59 -9.05
C LYS A 94 18.19 10.49 -9.13
N ASN A 95 18.83 10.75 -8.00
CA ASN A 95 20.05 11.53 -7.92
C ASN A 95 21.17 10.66 -7.35
N ILE A 96 22.39 10.85 -7.86
CA ILE A 96 23.57 10.23 -7.27
C ILE A 96 23.74 10.81 -5.87
N ASN A 97 23.85 9.95 -4.87
CA ASN A 97 24.07 10.40 -3.50
C ASN A 97 25.41 11.15 -3.41
N GLN A 98 25.37 12.36 -2.84
CA GLN A 98 26.54 13.25 -2.84
C GLN A 98 27.66 12.77 -1.90
N ILE A 99 27.33 11.92 -0.93
CA ILE A 99 28.26 11.38 0.08
C ILE A 99 28.85 10.05 -0.40
N ASP A 100 28.02 9.12 -0.87
CA ASP A 100 28.47 7.86 -1.49
C ASP A 100 27.93 7.74 -2.91
N LYS A 101 28.78 8.03 -3.90
CA LYS A 101 28.42 8.00 -5.33
C LYS A 101 27.98 6.62 -5.84
N ARG A 102 28.13 5.55 -5.05
CA ARG A 102 27.62 4.21 -5.36
C ARG A 102 26.15 4.05 -5.04
N LEU A 103 25.59 4.95 -4.24
CA LEU A 103 24.18 4.95 -3.84
C LEU A 103 23.38 5.93 -4.68
N VAL A 104 22.09 5.64 -4.78
CA VAL A 104 21.10 6.48 -5.46
C VAL A 104 20.04 6.89 -4.46
N ASP A 105 19.86 8.20 -4.37
CA ASP A 105 18.79 8.82 -3.62
C ASP A 105 17.59 9.04 -4.53
N VAL A 106 16.40 8.81 -3.98
CA VAL A 106 15.13 8.94 -4.71
C VAL A 106 14.30 10.03 -4.06
N SER A 107 13.75 10.91 -4.89
CA SER A 107 12.78 11.95 -4.50
C SER A 107 11.53 11.86 -5.36
N ILE A 108 10.39 12.28 -4.81
CA ILE A 108 9.18 12.49 -5.63
C ILE A 108 9.36 13.76 -6.48
N SER A 109 8.94 13.71 -7.74
CA SER A 109 8.94 14.88 -8.62
C SER A 109 7.70 15.75 -8.39
N GLU A 110 7.68 16.96 -8.97
CA GLU A 110 6.48 17.82 -8.93
C GLU A 110 5.27 17.13 -9.56
N LYS A 111 5.45 16.49 -10.73
CA LYS A 111 4.42 15.68 -11.38
C LYS A 111 3.91 14.55 -10.48
N GLY A 112 4.81 13.91 -9.71
CA GLY A 112 4.43 12.90 -8.73
C GLY A 112 3.56 13.46 -7.60
N LEU A 113 3.83 14.69 -7.16
CA LEU A 113 3.02 15.38 -6.16
C LEU A 113 1.64 15.74 -6.71
N GLU A 114 1.56 16.28 -7.92
CA GLU A 114 0.29 16.60 -8.58
C GLU A 114 -0.63 15.37 -8.71
N VAL A 115 -0.05 14.20 -9.03
CA VAL A 115 -0.80 12.92 -9.05
C VAL A 115 -1.36 12.61 -7.66
N LEU A 116 -0.54 12.73 -6.62
CA LEU A 116 -1.00 12.46 -5.25
C LEU A 116 -2.07 13.46 -4.80
N ASP A 117 -1.96 14.73 -5.18
CA ASP A 117 -2.91 15.75 -4.77
C ASP A 117 -4.29 15.53 -5.43
N ARG A 118 -4.33 15.14 -6.72
CA ARG A 118 -5.58 14.70 -7.38
C ARG A 118 -6.21 13.46 -6.72
N LEU A 119 -5.39 12.51 -6.29
CA LEU A 119 -5.86 11.34 -5.58
C LEU A 119 -6.35 11.69 -4.16
N ASP A 120 -5.71 12.65 -3.50
CA ASP A 120 -6.06 13.09 -2.16
C ASP A 120 -7.46 13.75 -2.12
N GLU A 121 -7.85 14.48 -3.17
CA GLU A 121 -9.21 15.03 -3.34
C GLU A 121 -10.30 13.93 -3.33
N ARG A 122 -9.94 12.69 -3.71
CA ARG A 122 -10.83 11.54 -3.80
C ARG A 122 -10.61 10.53 -2.67
N ASN A 123 -9.87 10.88 -1.60
CA ASN A 123 -9.61 9.98 -0.47
C ASN A 123 -10.90 9.41 0.16
N SER A 124 -12.00 10.16 0.11
CA SER A 124 -13.29 9.68 0.61
C SER A 124 -13.81 8.42 -0.10
N GLU A 125 -13.41 8.19 -1.36
CA GLU A 125 -13.69 6.98 -2.14
C GLU A 125 -12.86 5.79 -1.63
N LEU A 126 -11.56 5.99 -1.35
CA LEU A 126 -10.72 4.97 -0.72
C LEU A 126 -11.23 4.60 0.67
N ASP A 127 -11.58 5.60 1.49
CA ASP A 127 -12.15 5.36 2.81
C ASP A 127 -13.47 4.58 2.72
N SER A 128 -14.24 4.77 1.64
CA SER A 128 -15.52 4.10 1.46
C SER A 128 -15.41 2.57 1.35
N ILE A 129 -14.23 2.04 0.99
CA ILE A 129 -13.96 0.61 0.92
C ILE A 129 -14.26 -0.07 2.26
N THR A 130 -13.93 0.58 3.39
CA THR A 130 -14.10 0.01 4.73
C THR A 130 -15.27 0.61 5.52
N LYS A 131 -16.02 1.59 4.96
CA LYS A 131 -17.16 2.27 5.63
C LYS A 131 -18.36 1.38 5.97
N ARG A 132 -18.36 0.10 5.56
CA ARG A 132 -19.33 -0.88 6.08
C ARG A 132 -19.10 -1.19 7.57
N LEU A 133 -17.91 -0.92 8.09
CA LEU A 133 -17.61 -0.95 9.51
C LEU A 133 -18.03 0.38 10.14
N THR A 134 -18.74 0.32 11.26
CA THR A 134 -18.89 1.47 12.15
C THR A 134 -17.53 1.91 12.69
N ILE A 135 -17.44 3.13 13.21
CA ILE A 135 -16.20 3.65 13.81
C ILE A 135 -15.70 2.72 14.93
N ALA A 136 -16.59 2.23 15.79
CA ALA A 136 -16.24 1.32 16.88
C ALA A 136 -15.70 -0.03 16.36
N GLU A 137 -16.30 -0.59 15.30
CA GLU A 137 -15.82 -1.84 14.69
C GLU A 137 -14.48 -1.65 13.98
N ALA A 138 -14.26 -0.51 13.32
CA ALA A 138 -12.98 -0.19 12.70
C ALA A 138 -11.86 -0.05 13.74
N LEU A 139 -12.14 0.61 14.87
CA LEU A 139 -11.21 0.69 16.00
C LEU A 139 -10.85 -0.70 16.54
N LEU A 140 -11.86 -1.52 16.83
CA LEU A 140 -11.66 -2.89 17.30
C LEU A 140 -10.86 -3.73 16.29
N MET A 141 -11.14 -3.62 15.00
CA MET A 141 -10.41 -4.32 13.95
C MET A 141 -8.92 -3.93 13.95
N ASN A 142 -8.61 -2.65 14.05
CA ASN A 142 -7.22 -2.17 14.11
C ASN A 142 -6.49 -2.76 15.33
N GLU A 143 -7.10 -2.72 16.52
CA GLU A 143 -6.53 -3.31 17.73
C GLU A 143 -6.29 -4.83 17.59
N LEU A 144 -7.25 -5.56 17.02
CA LEU A 144 -7.12 -7.01 16.82
C LEU A 144 -6.00 -7.35 15.83
N LEU A 145 -5.87 -6.57 14.75
CA LEU A 145 -4.81 -6.76 13.76
C LEU A 145 -3.42 -6.45 14.34
N ASP A 146 -3.31 -5.40 15.16
CA ASP A 146 -2.04 -5.05 15.85
C ASP A 146 -1.66 -6.09 16.89
N LYS A 147 -2.63 -6.54 17.71
CA LYS A 147 -2.45 -7.63 18.67
C LYS A 147 -2.01 -8.93 17.98
N MET A 148 -2.57 -9.25 16.81
CA MET A 148 -2.18 -10.42 16.04
C MET A 148 -0.72 -10.36 15.56
N ARG A 149 -0.21 -9.15 15.24
CA ARG A 149 1.19 -8.92 14.83
C ARG A 149 2.16 -8.83 16.01
N GLY A 150 1.67 -8.82 17.26
CA GLY A 150 2.49 -8.62 18.46
C GLY A 150 3.03 -7.19 18.58
N THR A 151 2.31 -6.20 18.06
CA THR A 151 2.69 -4.78 18.10
C THR A 151 2.06 -4.04 19.29
N ILE A 152 1.17 -4.70 20.04
CA ILE A 152 0.54 -4.26 21.29
C ILE A 152 0.57 -5.44 22.28
#